data_AF-G7EJ93-F1
#
_entry.id   AF-G7EJ93-F1
#
_cell.length_a   1.000
_cell.length_b   1.000
_cell.length_c   1.000
_cell.angle_alpha   90.00
_cell.angle_beta   90.00
_cell.angle_gamma   90.00
#
_symmetry.space_group_name_H-M   'P 1'
#
loop_
_entity.id
_entity.type
_entity.pdbx_description
1 polymer ?
#
loop_
_entity_poly.entity_id
_entity_poly.type
_entity_poly.pdbx_seq_one_letter_code
_entity_poly.pdbx_strand_id
1 'polypeptide(L)'
;MQLFCEFYQRTYLKRSGHLGYLNMEFFTLLHALMANSLVIMLAKKDDSVIAATLSLVGKNTLYGRYWGASEEVDSLHFELCYYQGIEFAIKHKLSCFHSGAQGEHKIARGFEPVLTYSAHHIVDGDFSNAISDYLKRERRHIDIYKEQCSSLLPFKNE
;
A
#
# COMPACT_ATOMS: atom_id res chain seq x y z
N MET A 1 13.86 13.46 -2.06
CA MET A 1 12.98 13.40 -0.88
C MET A 1 12.15 14.67 -0.68
N GLN A 2 12.71 15.87 -0.77
CA GLN A 2 11.95 17.11 -0.62
C GLN A 2 10.72 17.18 -1.53
N LEU A 3 10.93 17.03 -2.84
CA LEU A 3 9.83 17.02 -3.83
C LEU A 3 8.77 15.95 -3.54
N PHE A 4 9.18 14.77 -3.07
CA PHE A 4 8.25 13.72 -2.66
C PHE A 4 7.40 14.14 -1.45
N CYS A 5 8.01 14.76 -0.44
CA CYS A 5 7.31 15.25 0.74
C CYS A 5 6.25 16.30 0.36
N GLU A 6 6.56 17.20 -0.57
CA GLU A 6 5.61 18.19 -1.09
C GLU A 6 4.39 17.52 -1.76
N PHE A 7 4.63 16.51 -2.61
CA PHE A 7 3.55 15.72 -3.23
C PHE A 7 2.70 14.98 -2.19
N TYR A 8 3.33 14.35 -1.21
CA TYR A 8 2.66 13.67 -0.09
C TYR A 8 1.75 14.64 0.66
N GLN A 9 2.30 15.78 1.10
CA GLN A 9 1.56 16.80 1.85
C GLN A 9 0.38 17.34 1.06
N ARG A 10 0.57 17.64 -0.24
CA ARG A 10 -0.49 18.12 -1.12
C ARG A 10 -1.64 17.11 -1.24
N THR A 11 -1.32 15.83 -1.33
CA THR A 11 -2.31 14.75 -1.41
C THR A 11 -3.16 14.69 -0.14
N TYR A 12 -2.54 14.78 1.03
CA TYR A 12 -3.27 14.83 2.30
C TYR A 12 -4.06 16.13 2.48
N LEU A 13 -3.52 17.27 2.05
CA LEU A 13 -4.23 18.54 2.15
C LEU A 13 -5.52 18.49 1.34
N LYS A 14 -5.46 17.95 0.11
CA LYS A 14 -6.63 17.76 -0.73
C LYS A 14 -7.64 16.76 -0.14
N ARG A 15 -7.19 15.61 0.38
CA ARG A 15 -8.08 14.52 0.81
C ARG A 15 -8.62 14.68 2.23
N SER A 16 -7.89 15.36 3.10
CA SER A 16 -8.12 15.33 4.55
C SER A 16 -7.89 16.69 5.23
N GLY A 17 -7.47 17.72 4.51
CA GLY A 17 -7.34 19.08 5.04
C GLY A 17 -6.11 19.31 5.95
N HIS A 18 -5.16 18.38 6.01
CA HIS A 18 -3.92 18.51 6.78
C HIS A 18 -2.69 18.06 5.97
N LEU A 19 -1.48 18.35 6.47
CA LEU A 19 -0.22 18.06 5.75
C LEU A 19 0.24 16.59 5.87
N GLY A 20 -0.66 15.65 6.15
CA GLY A 20 -0.32 14.27 6.48
C GLY A 20 0.09 14.09 7.95
N TYR A 21 0.60 12.90 8.26
CA TYR A 21 1.08 12.49 9.58
C TYR A 21 2.60 12.27 9.63
N LEU A 22 3.28 12.40 8.48
CA LEU A 22 4.73 12.34 8.36
C LEU A 22 5.27 13.70 7.97
N ASN A 23 6.41 14.07 8.55
CA ASN A 23 7.08 15.34 8.28
C ASN A 23 8.35 15.14 7.44
N MET A 24 8.99 16.24 7.05
CA MET A 24 10.20 16.20 6.23
C MET A 24 11.38 15.49 6.93
N GLU A 25 11.45 15.57 8.26
CA GLU A 25 12.48 14.89 9.06
C GLU A 25 12.37 13.37 8.91
N PHE A 26 11.15 12.81 8.96
CA PHE A 26 10.91 11.39 8.70
C PHE A 26 11.46 10.96 7.34
N PHE A 27 11.12 11.69 6.27
CA PHE A 27 11.58 11.35 4.92
C PHE A 27 13.09 11.51 4.74
N THR A 28 13.69 12.48 5.44
CA THR A 28 15.14 12.69 5.46
C THR A 28 15.85 11.52 6.14
N LEU A 29 15.38 11.11 7.32
CA LEU A 29 15.92 9.97 8.05
C LEU A 29 15.71 8.65 7.29
N LEU A 30 14.53 8.47 6.69
CA LEU A 30 14.23 7.28 5.89
C LEU A 30 15.23 7.11 4.74
N HIS A 31 15.56 8.20 4.04
CA HIS A 31 16.57 8.16 2.99
C HIS A 31 17.97 7.92 3.56
N ALA A 32 18.36 8.62 4.63
CA ALA A 32 19.69 8.46 5.23
C ALA A 32 19.94 7.03 5.74
N LEU A 33 18.93 6.37 6.30
CA LEU A 33 19.07 5.08 6.96
C LEU A 33 18.70 3.89 6.08
N MET A 34 17.86 4.09 5.05
CA MET A 34 17.27 3.00 4.27
C MET A 34 17.31 3.23 2.76
N ALA A 35 18.23 4.06 2.24
CA ALA A 35 18.36 4.35 0.80
C ALA A 35 18.33 3.10 -0.09
N ASN A 36 19.05 2.04 0.30
CA ASN A 36 19.13 0.79 -0.47
C ASN A 36 17.82 -0.01 -0.49
N SER A 37 16.89 0.30 0.40
CA SER A 37 15.56 -0.29 0.45
C SER A 37 14.49 0.62 -0.15
N LEU A 38 14.83 1.81 -0.63
CA LEU A 38 13.87 2.74 -1.21
C LEU A 38 13.70 2.53 -2.71
N VAL A 39 12.45 2.48 -3.15
CA VAL A 39 12.07 2.52 -4.55
C VAL A 39 11.13 3.70 -4.75
N ILE A 40 11.56 4.66 -5.57
CA ILE A 40 10.78 5.85 -5.92
C ILE A 40 10.48 5.80 -7.41
N MET A 41 9.19 5.82 -7.77
CA MET A 41 8.75 5.93 -9.17
C MET A 41 8.28 7.35 -9.39
N LEU A 42 8.72 7.96 -10.48
CA LEU A 42 8.43 9.36 -10.82
C LEU A 42 7.59 9.40 -12.09
N ALA A 43 6.51 10.19 -12.07
CA ALA A 43 5.80 10.58 -13.28
C ALA A 43 6.37 11.90 -13.77
N LYS A 44 6.74 11.95 -15.05
CA LYS A 44 7.15 13.18 -15.71
C LYS A 44 6.16 13.56 -16.79
N LYS A 45 5.90 14.85 -16.89
CA LYS A 45 5.18 15.48 -17.98
C LYS A 45 6.10 16.57 -18.51
N ASP A 46 6.52 16.40 -19.76
CA ASP A 46 7.67 17.12 -20.33
C ASP A 46 8.90 16.93 -19.42
N ASP A 47 9.57 18.01 -19.03
CA ASP A 47 10.74 17.99 -18.14
C ASP A 47 10.39 18.06 -16.64
N SER A 48 9.10 18.18 -16.30
CA SER A 48 8.65 18.36 -14.92
C SER A 48 8.20 17.05 -14.28
N VAL A 49 8.67 16.77 -13.08
CA VAL A 49 8.14 15.69 -12.26
C VAL A 49 6.82 16.16 -11.65
N ILE A 50 5.74 15.42 -11.92
CA ILE A 50 4.37 15.78 -11.51
C ILE A 50 3.80 14.88 -10.43
N ALA A 51 4.39 13.70 -10.22
CA ALA A 51 3.97 12.77 -9.18
C ALA A 51 5.07 11.79 -8.81
N ALA A 52 4.92 11.15 -7.65
CA ALA A 52 5.82 10.11 -7.23
C ALA A 52 5.16 9.11 -6.25
N THR A 53 5.59 7.85 -6.32
CA THR A 53 5.40 6.87 -5.25
C THR A 53 6.66 6.67 -4.44
N LEU A 54 6.48 6.21 -3.21
CA LEU A 54 7.54 5.67 -2.37
C LEU A 54 7.15 4.27 -1.91
N SER A 55 8.02 3.32 -2.21
CA SER A 55 7.92 1.93 -1.78
C SER A 55 9.19 1.51 -1.04
N LEU A 56 9.05 0.47 -0.20
CA LEU A 56 10.18 -0.18 0.45
C LEU A 56 10.38 -1.58 -0.15
N VAL A 57 11.60 -1.94 -0.50
CA VAL A 57 11.96 -3.29 -0.94
C VAL A 57 12.58 -4.06 0.23
N GLY A 58 11.98 -5.19 0.57
CA GLY A 58 12.53 -6.18 1.48
C GLY A 58 13.30 -7.27 0.74
N LYS A 59 13.52 -8.42 1.40
CA LYS A 59 14.25 -9.54 0.80
C LYS A 59 13.61 -10.07 -0.49
N ASN A 60 12.28 -10.16 -0.54
CA ASN A 60 11.55 -10.77 -1.65
C ASN A 60 10.21 -10.09 -1.96
N THR A 61 10.01 -8.90 -1.40
CA THR A 61 8.70 -8.25 -1.37
C THR A 61 8.86 -6.75 -1.56
N LEU A 62 8.08 -6.20 -2.49
CA LEU A 62 7.90 -4.76 -2.63
C LEU A 62 6.71 -4.32 -1.77
N TYR A 63 6.88 -3.21 -1.06
CA TYR A 63 5.87 -2.67 -0.18
C TYR A 63 5.54 -1.24 -0.60
N GLY A 64 4.39 -1.04 -1.25
CA GLY A 64 3.85 0.28 -1.53
C GLY A 64 3.49 1.00 -0.23
N ARG A 65 3.89 2.27 -0.09
CA ARG A 65 3.65 3.04 1.14
C ARG A 65 2.96 4.37 0.90
N TYR A 66 3.58 5.21 0.09
CA TYR A 66 3.13 6.59 -0.04
C TYR A 66 3.05 7.01 -1.50
N TRP A 67 2.16 7.96 -1.76
CA TRP A 67 1.90 8.56 -3.06
C TRP A 67 1.73 10.06 -2.89
N GLY A 68 2.11 10.80 -3.92
CA GLY A 68 1.47 12.07 -4.15
C GLY A 68 1.70 12.63 -5.54
N ALA A 69 0.96 13.68 -5.85
CA ALA A 69 1.06 14.40 -7.12
C ALA A 69 0.87 15.91 -6.94
N SER A 70 1.52 16.70 -7.80
CA SER A 70 1.23 18.13 -8.00
C SER A 70 0.10 18.36 -9.00
N GLU A 71 -0.21 17.40 -9.87
CA GLU A 71 -1.26 17.51 -10.88
C GLU A 71 -2.28 16.37 -10.77
N GLU A 72 -3.51 16.65 -11.20
CA GLU A 72 -4.54 15.64 -11.39
C GLU A 72 -4.50 15.18 -12.83
N VAL A 73 -4.02 13.95 -13.01
CA VAL A 73 -4.01 13.28 -14.30
C VAL A 73 -4.81 12.01 -14.14
N ASP A 74 -5.75 11.80 -15.06
CA ASP A 74 -6.62 10.64 -15.02
C ASP A 74 -5.80 9.34 -14.98
N SER A 75 -6.22 8.42 -14.12
CA SER A 75 -5.58 7.11 -13.90
C SER A 75 -4.11 7.10 -13.46
N LEU A 76 -3.45 8.26 -13.29
CA LEU A 76 -2.02 8.33 -12.93
C LEU A 76 -1.70 7.67 -11.59
N HIS A 77 -2.60 7.78 -10.63
CA HIS A 77 -2.50 7.07 -9.35
C HIS A 77 -2.46 5.55 -9.56
N PHE A 78 -3.27 5.00 -10.46
CA PHE A 78 -3.30 3.56 -10.71
C PHE A 78 -2.02 3.09 -11.40
N GLU A 79 -1.56 3.85 -12.39
CA GLU A 79 -0.31 3.57 -13.10
C GLU A 79 0.85 3.46 -12.12
N LEU A 80 1.09 4.49 -11.30
CA LEU A 80 2.26 4.50 -10.44
C LEU A 80 2.10 3.67 -9.16
N CYS A 81 0.92 3.65 -8.52
CA CYS A 81 0.73 2.92 -7.26
C CYS A 81 0.54 1.42 -7.45
N TYR A 82 0.16 0.97 -8.64
CA TYR A 82 -0.13 -0.44 -8.92
C TYR A 82 0.75 -0.99 -10.05
N TYR A 83 0.59 -0.52 -11.28
CA TYR A 83 1.19 -1.19 -12.44
C TYR A 83 2.72 -1.07 -12.47
N GLN A 84 3.27 0.11 -12.23
CA GLN A 84 4.72 0.29 -12.11
C GLN A 84 5.32 -0.54 -10.95
N GLY A 85 4.57 -0.69 -9.85
CA GLY A 85 4.92 -1.58 -8.73
C GLY A 85 5.00 -3.06 -9.12
N ILE A 86 4.00 -3.53 -9.87
CA ILE A 86 3.94 -4.89 -10.40
C ILE A 86 5.10 -5.13 -11.38
N GLU A 87 5.31 -4.23 -12.34
CA GLU A 87 6.41 -4.32 -13.31
C GLU A 87 7.77 -4.36 -12.61
N PHE A 88 7.97 -3.50 -11.61
CA PHE A 88 9.19 -3.50 -10.80
C PHE A 88 9.40 -4.84 -10.11
N ALA A 89 8.37 -5.40 -9.47
CA ALA A 89 8.45 -6.67 -8.77
C ALA A 89 8.81 -7.82 -9.72
N ILE A 90 8.16 -7.89 -10.89
CA ILE A 90 8.46 -8.89 -11.93
C ILE A 90 9.90 -8.76 -12.41
N LYS A 91 10.33 -7.53 -12.77
CA LYS A 91 11.68 -7.26 -13.28
C LYS A 91 12.78 -7.66 -12.30
N HIS A 92 12.55 -7.43 -11.00
CA HIS A 92 13.50 -7.76 -9.94
C HIS A 92 13.28 -9.14 -9.32
N LYS A 93 12.39 -9.96 -9.91
CA LYS A 93 12.08 -11.32 -9.46
C LYS A 93 11.62 -11.37 -7.99
N LEU A 94 10.94 -10.33 -7.53
CA LEU A 94 10.29 -10.33 -6.22
C LEU A 94 9.04 -11.21 -6.30
N SER A 95 8.83 -12.09 -5.32
CA SER A 95 7.65 -12.97 -5.32
C SER A 95 6.36 -12.27 -4.93
N CYS A 96 6.42 -11.05 -4.37
CA CYS A 96 5.22 -10.37 -3.91
C CYS A 96 5.34 -8.84 -4.02
N PHE A 97 4.23 -8.21 -4.38
CA PHE A 97 4.03 -6.78 -4.24
C PHE A 97 2.79 -6.51 -3.37
N HIS A 98 3.00 -5.92 -2.19
CA HIS A 98 1.91 -5.41 -1.36
C HIS A 98 1.65 -3.95 -1.67
N SER A 99 0.55 -3.67 -2.37
CA SER A 99 0.10 -2.31 -2.69
C SER A 99 -0.64 -1.61 -1.54
N GLY A 100 -0.34 -1.98 -0.29
CA GLY A 100 -0.96 -1.47 0.93
C GLY A 100 -2.28 -2.17 1.31
N ALA A 101 -2.82 -1.81 2.47
CA ALA A 101 -4.08 -2.38 2.98
C ALA A 101 -5.31 -1.82 2.22
N GLN A 102 -6.44 -2.54 2.35
CA GLN A 102 -7.81 -2.18 1.95
C GLN A 102 -8.25 -2.34 0.48
N GLY A 103 -9.49 -2.85 0.36
CA GLY A 103 -10.48 -2.61 -0.71
C GLY A 103 -10.52 -3.64 -1.84
N GLU A 104 -11.70 -4.23 -2.11
CA GLU A 104 -11.91 -5.20 -3.21
C GLU A 104 -11.58 -4.62 -4.59
N HIS A 105 -11.65 -3.29 -4.72
CA HIS A 105 -11.27 -2.57 -5.94
C HIS A 105 -9.83 -2.87 -6.44
N LYS A 106 -8.94 -3.47 -5.63
CA LYS A 106 -7.60 -3.90 -6.06
C LYS A 106 -7.62 -5.23 -6.83
N ILE A 107 -8.66 -6.06 -6.67
CA ILE A 107 -8.79 -7.34 -7.36
C ILE A 107 -8.86 -7.11 -8.87
N ALA A 108 -9.71 -6.18 -9.31
CA ALA A 108 -9.80 -5.75 -10.71
C ALA A 108 -8.49 -5.13 -11.26
N ARG A 109 -7.51 -4.84 -10.39
CA ARG A 109 -6.21 -4.26 -10.75
C ARG A 109 -5.07 -5.27 -10.64
N GLY A 110 -5.39 -6.56 -10.50
CA GLY A 110 -4.41 -7.65 -10.54
C GLY A 110 -3.87 -8.10 -9.18
N PHE A 111 -4.49 -7.70 -8.06
CA PHE A 111 -4.08 -8.16 -6.72
C PHE A 111 -4.96 -9.30 -6.21
N GLU A 112 -4.31 -10.38 -5.78
CA GLU A 112 -4.99 -11.51 -5.14
C GLU A 112 -5.36 -11.20 -3.67
N PRO A 113 -6.55 -11.61 -3.19
CA PRO A 113 -6.89 -11.51 -1.78
C PRO A 113 -6.06 -12.49 -0.93
N VAL A 114 -5.35 -11.93 0.04
CA VAL A 114 -4.53 -12.68 1.01
C VAL A 114 -4.98 -12.38 2.44
N LEU A 115 -4.89 -13.39 3.31
CA LEU A 115 -5.14 -13.18 4.73
C LEU A 115 -4.03 -12.33 5.33
N THR A 116 -4.41 -11.32 6.12
CA THR A 116 -3.50 -10.48 6.88
C THR A 116 -3.68 -10.79 8.36
N TYR A 117 -2.58 -10.97 9.07
CA TYR A 117 -2.57 -11.35 10.48
C TYR A 117 -2.07 -10.19 11.33
N SER A 118 -2.58 -10.12 12.56
CA SER A 118 -2.10 -9.20 13.58
C SER A 118 -2.00 -9.93 14.91
N ALA A 119 -1.08 -9.49 15.77
CA ALA A 119 -0.87 -10.05 17.09
C ALA A 119 -1.15 -8.97 18.13
N HIS A 120 -1.99 -9.28 19.12
CA HIS A 120 -2.42 -8.35 20.14
C HIS A 120 -2.23 -8.97 21.51
N HIS A 121 -1.62 -8.23 22.43
CA HIS A 121 -1.58 -8.58 23.84
C HIS A 121 -2.62 -7.75 24.58
N ILE A 122 -3.64 -8.42 25.12
CA ILE A 122 -4.72 -7.78 25.86
C ILE A 122 -4.50 -8.06 27.34
N VAL A 123 -4.13 -7.02 28.08
CA VAL A 123 -3.79 -7.11 29.51
C VAL A 123 -5.04 -7.34 30.36
N ASP A 124 -6.13 -6.67 30.02
CA ASP A 124 -7.39 -6.78 30.74
C ASP A 124 -8.09 -8.11 30.38
N GLY A 125 -8.42 -8.91 31.40
CA GLY A 125 -8.97 -10.25 31.23
C GLY A 125 -10.36 -10.26 30.61
N ASP A 126 -11.21 -9.29 30.98
CA ASP A 126 -12.58 -9.22 30.47
C ASP A 126 -12.59 -8.81 29.01
N PHE A 127 -11.76 -7.83 28.62
CA PHE A 127 -11.56 -7.49 27.22
C PHE A 127 -10.96 -8.63 26.42
N SER A 128 -9.95 -9.33 26.97
CA SER A 128 -9.34 -10.50 26.32
C SER A 128 -10.38 -11.57 26.00
N ASN A 129 -11.25 -11.88 26.96
CA ASN A 129 -12.32 -12.86 26.78
C ASN A 129 -13.35 -12.41 25.73
N ALA A 130 -13.79 -11.15 25.79
CA ALA A 130 -14.76 -10.59 24.85
C ALA A 130 -14.22 -10.58 23.41
N ILE A 131 -12.96 -10.16 23.22
CA ILE A 131 -12.28 -10.17 21.93
C ILE A 131 -12.12 -11.60 21.43
N SER A 132 -11.65 -12.52 22.28
CA SER A 132 -11.46 -13.93 21.91
C SER A 132 -12.76 -14.60 21.45
N ASP A 133 -13.89 -14.31 22.10
CA ASP A 133 -15.19 -14.79 21.65
C ASP A 133 -15.61 -14.22 20.30
N TYR A 134 -15.45 -12.91 20.10
CA TYR A 134 -15.74 -12.26 18.82
C TYR A 134 -14.91 -12.85 17.67
N LEU A 135 -13.61 -13.07 17.90
CA LEU A 135 -12.69 -13.60 16.89
C LEU A 135 -13.09 -14.99 16.36
N LYS A 136 -13.87 -15.78 17.10
CA LYS A 136 -14.42 -17.05 16.60
C LYS A 136 -15.38 -16.83 15.43
N ARG A 137 -16.26 -15.82 15.55
CA ARG A 137 -17.23 -15.46 14.50
C ARG A 137 -16.55 -14.71 13.36
N GLU A 138 -15.66 -13.78 13.69
CA GLU A 138 -14.92 -13.00 12.70
C GLU A 138 -14.10 -13.89 11.75
N ARG A 139 -13.36 -14.89 12.26
CA ARG A 139 -12.56 -15.80 11.42
C ARG A 139 -13.40 -16.43 10.31
N ARG A 140 -14.58 -16.96 10.66
CA ARG A 140 -15.49 -17.55 9.67
C ARG A 140 -15.94 -16.52 8.63
N HIS A 141 -16.22 -15.29 9.05
CA HIS A 141 -16.62 -14.23 8.13
C HIS A 141 -15.47 -13.82 7.20
N ILE A 142 -14.23 -13.76 7.71
CA ILE A 142 -13.03 -13.46 6.93
C ILE A 142 -12.74 -14.56 5.91
N ASP A 143 -12.91 -15.84 6.27
CA ASP A 143 -12.74 -16.95 5.34
C ASP A 143 -13.75 -16.87 4.18
N ILE A 144 -15.04 -16.65 4.49
CA ILE A 144 -16.09 -16.46 3.48
C ILE A 144 -15.78 -15.24 2.61
N TYR A 145 -15.37 -14.12 3.22
CA TYR A 145 -15.04 -12.90 2.51
C TYR A 145 -13.85 -13.09 1.55
N LYS A 146 -12.84 -13.86 1.98
CA LYS A 146 -11.70 -14.22 1.11
C LYS A 146 -12.18 -15.04 -0.08
N GLU A 147 -13.02 -16.06 0.12
CA GLU A 147 -13.56 -16.88 -0.96
C GLU A 147 -14.35 -16.04 -1.96
N GLN A 148 -15.20 -15.12 -1.46
CA GLN A 148 -15.94 -14.18 -2.29
C GLN A 148 -14.99 -13.32 -3.13
N CYS A 149 -13.96 -12.74 -2.51
CA CYS A 149 -12.94 -11.96 -3.23
C CYS A 149 -12.18 -12.80 -4.25
N SER A 150 -11.83 -14.05 -3.91
CA SER A 150 -11.12 -14.96 -4.81
C SER A 150 -11.96 -15.32 -6.04
N SER A 151 -13.28 -15.40 -5.90
CA SER A 151 -14.18 -15.67 -7.04
C SER A 151 -14.27 -14.52 -8.05
N LEU A 152 -13.79 -13.32 -7.69
CA LEU A 152 -13.69 -12.16 -8.57
C LEU A 152 -12.38 -12.09 -9.36
N LEU A 153 -11.44 -13.02 -9.13
CA LEU A 153 -10.18 -13.07 -9.87
C LEU A 153 -10.46 -13.47 -11.33
N PRO A 154 -9.67 -12.94 -12.29
CA PRO A 154 -9.88 -13.21 -13.73
C PRO A 154 -9.40 -14.60 -14.17
N PHE A 155 -8.98 -15.46 -13.24
CA PHE A 155 -8.47 -16.80 -13.54
C PHE A 155 -9.63 -17.80 -13.65
N LYS A 156 -9.57 -18.66 -14.67
CA LYS A 156 -10.50 -19.79 -14.76
C LYS A 156 -10.10 -20.84 -13.74
N ASN A 157 -11.07 -21.38 -13.02
CA ASN A 157 -10.88 -22.64 -12.32
C ASN A 157 -10.84 -23.75 -13.37
N GLU A 158 -9.80 -24.59 -13.33
CA GLU A 158 -9.71 -25.80 -14.17
C GLU A 158 -10.85 -26.78 -13.88
#